data_AF-A0AAJ1Q6K4-F1
#
_entry.id   AF-A0AAJ1Q6K4-F1
#
_cell.length_a   1.000
_cell.length_b   1.000
_cell.length_c   1.000
_cell.angle_alpha   90.00
_cell.angle_beta   90.00
_cell.angle_gamma   90.00
#
_symmetry.space_group_name_H-M   'P 1'
#
loop_
_entity.id
_entity.type
_entity.pdbx_description
1 polymer ?
#
loop_
_entity_poly.entity_id
_entity_poly.type
_entity_poly.pdbx_seq_one_letter_code
_entity_poly.pdbx_strand_id
1 'polypeptide(L)' 'ILPELDLVLWLIKADDRALSVDEYFWRHILQCGHQQVLFVVTQADKTEPCHEWDMAGIQPSPAQAQNIREKTEAVFRL' A
#
# COMPACT_ATOMS: atom_id res chain seq x y z
N ILE A 1 25.06 -7.29 -2.08
CA ILE A 1 24.08 -8.01 -1.23
C ILE A 1 23.92 -7.17 0.03
N LEU A 2 22.72 -6.71 0.38
CA LEU A 2 22.43 -5.94 1.60
C LEU A 2 22.40 -6.95 2.77
N PRO A 3 23.48 -7.10 3.56
CA PRO A 3 23.65 -8.27 4.41
C PRO A 3 22.82 -8.23 5.71
N GLU A 4 22.15 -7.11 5.99
CA GLU A 4 21.44 -6.85 7.26
C GLU A 4 20.06 -6.19 7.01
N LEU A 5 19.41 -6.53 5.90
CA LEU A 5 18.07 -6.00 5.64
C LEU A 5 17.03 -6.85 6.37
N ASP A 6 16.70 -6.48 7.60
CA ASP A 6 15.72 -7.18 8.42
C ASP A 6 14.26 -6.87 8.04
N LEU A 7 14.02 -5.68 7.45
CA LEU A 7 12.69 -5.20 7.07
C LEU A 7 12.73 -4.43 5.75
N VAL A 8 11.82 -4.78 4.83
CA VAL A 8 11.49 -4.02 3.62
C VAL A 8 10.19 -3.27 3.86
N LEU A 9 10.21 -1.94 3.67
CA LEU A 9 9.00 -1.14 3.59
C LEU A 9 8.57 -1.03 2.13
N TRP A 10 7.43 -1.63 1.79
CA TRP A 10 6.87 -1.58 0.45
C TRP A 10 5.74 -0.55 0.38
N LEU A 11 6.01 0.60 -0.21
CA LEU A 11 5.06 1.71 -0.28
C LEU A 11 4.16 1.57 -1.51
N ILE A 12 2.85 1.51 -1.29
CA ILE A 12 1.83 1.47 -2.35
C ILE A 12 0.98 2.72 -2.22
N LYS A 13 0.77 3.45 -3.30
CA LYS A 13 -0.07 4.65 -3.25
C LYS A 13 -1.55 4.27 -3.36
N ALA A 14 -2.40 4.90 -2.55
CA ALA A 14 -3.84 4.64 -2.54
C ALA A 14 -4.54 5.12 -3.83
N ASP A 15 -4.02 6.19 -4.45
CA ASP A 15 -4.52 6.77 -5.69
C ASP A 15 -4.04 6.04 -6.96
N ASP A 16 -3.05 5.16 -6.84
CA ASP A 16 -2.55 4.38 -7.97
C ASP A 16 -3.48 3.22 -8.30
N ARG A 17 -3.81 3.06 -9.58
CA ARG A 17 -4.73 2.04 -10.08
C ARG A 17 -4.01 0.77 -10.54
N ALA A 18 -2.69 0.80 -10.72
CA ALA A 18 -1.94 -0.32 -11.27
C ALA A 18 -1.11 -1.05 -10.21
N LEU A 19 -1.66 -2.12 -9.63
CA LEU A 19 -0.91 -3.03 -8.73
C LEU A 19 -0.10 -4.09 -9.48
N SER A 20 -0.27 -4.21 -10.81
CA SER A 20 0.32 -5.30 -11.60
C SER A 20 1.85 -5.24 -11.69
N VAL A 21 2.43 -4.04 -11.64
CA VAL A 21 3.90 -3.86 -11.61
C VAL A 21 4.45 -4.29 -10.25
N ASP A 22 3.73 -3.97 -9.16
CA ASP A 22 4.09 -4.41 -7.82
C ASP A 22 4.01 -5.93 -7.68
N GLU A 23 2.96 -6.56 -8.21
CA GLU A 23 2.80 -8.03 -8.23
C GLU A 23 3.96 -8.71 -8.96
N TYR A 24 4.34 -8.18 -10.13
CA TYR A 24 5.46 -8.72 -10.90
C TYR A 24 6.77 -8.64 -10.11
N PHE A 25 7.08 -7.49 -9.52
CA PHE A 25 8.31 -7.30 -8.77
C PHE A 25 8.33 -8.14 -7.49
N TRP A 26 7.21 -8.22 -6.76
CA TRP A 26 7.05 -9.08 -5.59
C TRP A 26 7.37 -10.54 -5.91
N ARG A 27 6.73 -11.10 -6.95
CA ARG A 27 6.90 -12.51 -7.33
C ARG A 27 8.28 -12.84 -7.89
N HIS A 28 8.93 -11.91 -8.60
CA HIS A 28 10.13 -12.23 -9.37
C HIS A 28 11.44 -11.70 -8.76
N ILE A 29 11.39 -10.70 -7.88
CA ILE A 29 12.59 -10.01 -7.40
C ILE A 29 12.78 -10.15 -5.89
N LEU A 30 11.69 -10.17 -5.10
CA LEU A 30 11.78 -10.24 -3.65
C LEU A 30 11.71 -11.64 -3.03
N GLN A 31 11.40 -12.70 -3.81
CA GLN A 31 11.48 -14.08 -3.30
C GLN A 31 12.91 -14.55 -2.94
N CYS A 32 13.92 -13.67 -3.06
CA CYS A 32 15.31 -13.94 -2.71
C CYS A 32 15.59 -13.74 -1.20
N GLY A 33 15.00 -14.56 -0.33
CA GLY A 33 15.46 -14.75 1.05
C GLY A 33 14.58 -14.19 2.19
N HIS A 34 15.03 -14.43 3.43
CA HIS A 34 14.33 -14.24 4.71
C HIS A 34 14.13 -12.76 5.12
N GLN A 35 13.55 -11.93 4.26
CA GLN A 35 13.26 -10.53 4.57
C GLN A 35 11.82 -10.38 5.04
N GLN A 36 11.59 -9.73 6.18
CA GLN A 36 10.24 -9.33 6.57
C GLN A 36 9.82 -8.17 5.68
N VAL A 37 8.60 -8.20 5.13
CA VAL A 37 8.09 -7.10 4.30
C VAL A 37 6.84 -6.53 4.95
N LEU A 38 6.82 -5.21 5.13
CA LEU A 38 5.65 -4.45 5.55
C LEU A 38 5.14 -3.64 4.37
N PHE A 39 3.94 -3.99 3.92
CA PHE A 39 3.21 -3.20 2.93
C PHE A 39 2.56 -1.99 3.61
N VAL A 40 2.77 -0.81 3.03
CA VAL A 40 2.23 0.45 3.55
C VAL A 40 1.42 1.12 2.45
N VAL A 41 0.11 1.25 2.66
CA VAL A 41 -0.74 2.08 1.81
C VAL A 41 -0.53 3.55 2.20
N THR A 42 0.02 4.32 1.27
CA THR A 42 0.38 5.74 1.44
C THR A 42 -0.60 6.65 0.70
N GLN A 43 -0.63 7.93 1.07
CA GLN A 43 -1.48 8.95 0.45
C GLN A 43 -2.97 8.58 0.51
N ALA A 44 -3.41 8.03 1.66
CA ALA A 44 -4.78 7.60 1.90
C ALA A 44 -5.80 8.75 1.74
N ASP A 45 -5.38 9.99 1.99
CA ASP A 45 -6.13 11.22 1.76
C ASP A 45 -6.56 11.43 0.30
N LYS A 46 -5.83 10.82 -0.64
CA LYS A 46 -6.10 10.89 -2.09
C LYS A 46 -6.95 9.75 -2.61
N THR A 47 -7.41 8.86 -1.72
CA THR A 47 -8.33 7.79 -2.11
C THR A 47 -9.63 8.43 -2.61
N GLU A 48 -10.17 7.91 -3.71
CA GLU A 48 -11.47 8.37 -4.20
C GLU A 48 -12.57 8.07 -3.18
N PRO A 49 -13.62 8.90 -3.08
CA PRO A 49 -13.73 10.25 -3.64
C PRO A 49 -12.66 11.19 -3.07
N CYS A 50 -11.92 11.86 -3.96
CA CYS A 50 -10.83 12.75 -3.56
C CYS A 50 -11.37 13.98 -2.81
N HIS A 51 -10.57 14.54 -1.90
CA HIS A 51 -10.86 15.76 -1.12
C HIS A 51 -11.95 15.65 -0.04
N GLU A 52 -12.45 14.45 0.26
CA GLU A 52 -13.38 14.25 1.39
C GLU A 52 -12.66 13.99 2.73
N TRP A 53 -11.33 13.99 2.73
CA TRP A 53 -10.55 13.75 3.94
C TRP A 53 -10.71 14.90 4.93
N ASP A 54 -11.06 14.56 6.18
CA ASP A 54 -11.09 15.53 7.27
C ASP A 54 -9.66 15.84 7.73
N MET A 55 -9.16 17.01 7.30
CA MET A 55 -7.83 17.48 7.66
C MET A 55 -7.69 17.85 9.14
N ALA A 56 -8.78 18.23 9.81
CA ALA A 56 -8.76 18.61 11.22
C ALA A 56 -8.85 17.37 12.13
N GLY A 57 -9.75 16.45 11.79
CA GLY A 57 -9.91 15.17 12.49
C GLY A 57 -8.91 14.08 12.08
N ILE A 58 -8.13 14.33 11.02
CA ILE A 58 -7.17 13.40 10.39
C ILE A 58 -7.84 12.06 10.10
N GLN A 59 -9.00 12.12 9.43
CA GLN A 59 -9.83 10.94 9.19
C GLN A 59 -10.38 10.90 7.77
N PRO A 60 -10.48 9.70 7.18
CA PRO A 60 -11.16 9.52 5.90
C PRO A 60 -12.67 9.72 6.06
N SER A 61 -13.33 10.13 4.98
CA SER A 61 -14.77 9.96 4.87
C SER A 61 -15.15 8.47 4.91
N PRO A 62 -16.43 8.11 5.19
CA PRO A 62 -16.86 6.71 5.15
C PRO A 62 -16.57 6.02 3.81
N ALA A 63 -16.68 6.75 2.68
CA ALA A 63 -16.39 6.22 1.35
C ALA A 63 -14.88 5.99 1.15
N GLN A 64 -14.05 6.97 1.54
CA GLN A 64 -12.59 6.82 1.49
C GLN A 64 -12.12 5.67 2.40
N ALA A 65 -12.70 5.52 3.59
CA ALA A 65 -12.37 4.45 4.53
C ALA A 65 -12.65 3.06 3.92
N GLN A 66 -13.77 2.92 3.21
CA GLN A 66 -14.11 1.69 2.51
C GLN A 66 -13.11 1.39 1.39
N ASN A 67 -12.78 2.39 0.57
CA ASN A 67 -11.83 2.22 -0.53
C ASN A 67 -10.40 1.93 -0.05
N ILE A 68 -9.97 2.52 1.07
CA ILE A 68 -8.68 2.20 1.73
C ILE A 68 -8.67 0.72 2.18
N ARG A 69 -9.78 0.22 2.75
CA ARG A 69 -9.90 -1.20 3.13
C ARG A 69 -9.78 -2.12 1.91
N GLU A 70 -10.52 -1.82 0.85
CA GLU A 70 -10.48 -2.60 -0.39
C GLU A 70 -9.07 -2.61 -1.02
N LYS A 71 -8.37 -1.46 -1.01
CA LYS A 71 -6.98 -1.37 -1.44
C LYS A 71 -6.07 -2.23 -0.57
N THR A 72 -6.24 -2.18 0.75
CA THR A 72 -5.44 -2.98 1.69
C THR A 72 -5.66 -4.48 1.47
N GLU A 73 -6.90 -4.91 1.26
CA GLU A 73 -7.22 -6.31 0.91
C GLU A 73 -6.64 -6.73 -0.44
N ALA A 74 -6.66 -5.85 -1.44
CA ALA A 74 -6.03 -6.13 -2.73
C ALA A 74 -4.52 -6.32 -2.60
N VAL A 75 -3.85 -5.49 -1.80
CA VAL A 75 -2.41 -5.60 -1.52
C VAL A 75 -2.09 -6.86 -0.72
N PHE A 76 -2.91 -7.22 0.27
CA PHE A 76 -2.71 -8.44 1.07
C PHE A 76 -2.78 -9.73 0.24
N ARG A 77 -3.45 -9.69 -0.91
CA ARG A 77 -3.58 -10.84 -1.83
C ARG A 77 -2.41 -10.99 -2.83
N LEU A 78 -1.44 -10.06 -2.85
CA LEU A 78 -0.26 -10.12 -3.72
C LEU A 78 0.73 -11.21 -3.30
#